data_AF-A0A655ZCB1-F1
#
_entry.id   AF-A0A655ZCB1-F1
#
_cell.length_a   1.000
_cell.length_b   1.000
_cell.length_c   1.000
_cell.angle_alpha   90.00
_cell.angle_beta   90.00
_cell.angle_gamma   90.00
#
_symmetry.space_group_name_H-M   'P 1'
#
loop_
_entity.id
_entity.type
_entity.pdbx_description
1 polymer ?
#
loop_
_entity_poly.entity_id
_entity_poly.type
_entity_poly.pdbx_seq_one_letter_code
_entity_poly.pdbx_strand_id
1 'polypeptide(L)'
;MCDTLVIKCKRALEETGLKRVVIAGGVSANKQLRADLEKLAKKIGGEVYYPRTEFCTDNGAMIAYAGMQRLKNGDVCELGLQARPRWPIDQLTSIQK
;
A
#
# COMPACT_ATOMS: atom_id res chain seq x y z
N MET A 1 -6.41 -6.58 -18.04
CA MET A 1 -5.50 -5.87 -17.10
C MET A 1 -5.84 -6.16 -15.65
N CYS A 2 -7.10 -6.02 -15.20
CA CYS A 2 -7.50 -6.39 -13.83
C CYS A 2 -7.21 -7.85 -13.48
N ASP A 3 -7.48 -8.80 -14.38
CA ASP A 3 -7.28 -10.24 -14.10
C ASP A 3 -5.83 -10.57 -13.75
N THR A 4 -4.87 -9.96 -14.45
CA THR A 4 -3.45 -10.14 -14.19
C THR A 4 -3.07 -9.67 -12.78
N LEU A 5 -3.64 -8.55 -12.31
CA LEU A 5 -3.40 -8.05 -10.95
C LEU A 5 -3.98 -9.00 -9.91
N VAL A 6 -5.20 -9.50 -10.12
CA VAL A 6 -5.86 -10.45 -9.22
C VAL A 6 -5.05 -11.76 -9.09
N ILE A 7 -4.56 -12.29 -10.22
CA ILE A 7 -3.72 -13.51 -10.23
C ILE A 7 -2.41 -13.28 -9.47
N LYS A 8 -1.75 -12.14 -9.68
CA LYS A 8 -0.51 -11.81 -8.96
C LYS A 8 -0.75 -11.62 -7.46
N CYS A 9 -1.83 -10.95 -7.07
CA CYS A 9 -2.21 -10.83 -5.66
C CYS A 9 -2.47 -12.20 -5.02
N LYS A 10 -3.17 -13.11 -5.71
CA LYS A 10 -3.39 -14.48 -5.23
C LYS A 10 -2.08 -15.20 -4.96
N ARG A 11 -1.15 -15.18 -5.92
CA ARG A 11 0.17 -15.83 -5.77
C ARG A 11 0.96 -15.23 -4.61
N ALA A 12 0.99 -13.91 -4.48
CA ALA A 12 1.69 -13.24 -3.38
C ALA A 12 1.09 -13.61 -2.00
N LEU A 13 -0.23 -13.79 -1.90
CA LEU A 13 -0.87 -14.23 -0.65
C LEU A 13 -0.52 -15.69 -0.32
N GLU A 14 -0.47 -16.56 -1.34
CA GLU A 14 -0.05 -17.96 -1.18
C GLU A 14 1.43 -18.05 -0.75
N GLU A 15 2.31 -17.25 -1.35
CA GLU A 15 3.75 -17.21 -1.04
C GLU A 15 4.05 -16.64 0.34
N THR A 16 3.34 -15.59 0.76
CA THR A 16 3.58 -14.89 2.05
C THR A 16 2.79 -15.48 3.21
N GLY A 17 1.75 -16.28 2.95
CA GLY A 17 0.81 -16.76 3.97
C GLY A 17 -0.06 -15.66 4.59
N LEU A 18 -0.01 -14.43 4.05
CA LEU A 18 -0.80 -13.31 4.55
C LEU A 18 -2.27 -13.46 4.13
N LYS A 19 -3.17 -12.94 4.97
CA LYS A 19 -4.62 -12.93 4.72
C LYS A 19 -5.18 -11.54 4.41
N ARG A 20 -4.31 -10.54 4.29
CA ARG A 20 -4.70 -9.14 4.16
C ARG A 20 -4.06 -8.54 2.93
N VAL A 21 -4.88 -7.96 2.07
CA VAL A 21 -4.46 -7.23 0.87
C VAL A 21 -4.81 -5.77 1.04
N VAL A 22 -3.86 -4.87 0.76
CA VAL A 22 -4.11 -3.43 0.71
C VAL A 22 -3.86 -2.96 -0.71
N ILE A 23 -4.83 -2.26 -1.30
CA ILE A 23 -4.70 -1.67 -2.63
C ILE A 23 -4.71 -0.15 -2.50
N ALA A 24 -3.58 0.48 -2.84
CA ALA A 24 -3.39 1.92 -2.83
C ALA A 24 -3.10 2.47 -4.23
N GLY A 25 -3.10 3.80 -4.38
CA GLY A 25 -2.87 4.50 -5.65
C GLY A 25 -4.13 4.64 -6.53
N GLY A 26 -4.02 5.38 -7.63
CA GLY A 26 -5.17 5.70 -8.50
C GLY A 26 -5.89 4.49 -9.10
N VAL A 27 -5.17 3.39 -9.33
CA VAL A 27 -5.74 2.12 -9.84
C VAL A 27 -6.70 1.49 -8.82
N SER A 28 -6.55 1.80 -7.53
CA SER A 28 -7.45 1.35 -6.48
C SER A 28 -8.88 1.89 -6.62
N ALA A 29 -9.12 2.94 -7.41
CA ALA A 29 -10.46 3.47 -7.66
C ALA A 29 -11.28 2.63 -8.67
N ASN A 30 -10.66 1.64 -9.33
CA ASN A 30 -11.33 0.80 -10.32
C ASN A 30 -12.33 -0.17 -9.65
N LYS A 31 -13.63 0.01 -9.93
CA LYS A 31 -14.71 -0.78 -9.32
C LYS A 31 -14.64 -2.28 -9.66
N GLN A 32 -14.25 -2.63 -10.88
CA GLN A 32 -14.15 -4.03 -11.31
C GLN A 32 -13.03 -4.74 -10.55
N LEU A 33 -11.86 -4.10 -10.44
CA LEU A 33 -10.73 -4.62 -9.67
C LEU A 33 -11.11 -4.83 -8.19
N ARG A 34 -11.85 -3.89 -7.58
CA ARG A 34 -12.32 -4.04 -6.20
C ARG A 34 -13.21 -5.27 -6.02
N ALA A 35 -14.20 -5.44 -6.91
CA ALA A 35 -15.13 -6.56 -6.85
C ALA A 35 -14.41 -7.92 -6.99
N ASP A 36 -13.41 -8.01 -7.87
CA ASP A 36 -12.69 -9.26 -8.10
C ASP A 36 -11.72 -9.60 -6.95
N LEU A 37 -11.10 -8.59 -6.35
CA LEU A 37 -10.26 -8.78 -5.16
C LEU A 37 -11.08 -9.09 -3.91
N GLU A 38 -12.28 -8.53 -3.76
CA GLU A 38 -13.21 -8.92 -2.68
C GLU A 38 -13.63 -10.39 -2.80
N LYS A 39 -13.93 -10.87 -4.01
CA LYS A 39 -14.22 -12.29 -4.26
C LYS A 39 -13.02 -13.16 -3.92
N LEU A 40 -11.80 -12.74 -4.29
CA LEU A 40 -10.57 -13.45 -3.96
C LEU A 40 -10.37 -13.52 -2.44
N ALA A 41 -10.48 -12.39 -1.75
CA ALA A 41 -10.33 -12.29 -0.30
C ALA A 41 -11.31 -13.22 0.44
N LYS A 42 -12.59 -13.24 0.02
CA LYS A 42 -13.59 -14.17 0.57
C LYS A 42 -13.20 -15.63 0.37
N LYS A 43 -12.70 -16.01 -0.81
CA LYS A 43 -12.28 -17.39 -1.11
C LYS A 43 -11.12 -17.88 -0.23
N ILE A 44 -10.20 -16.99 0.13
CA ILE A 44 -9.03 -17.32 0.94
C ILE A 44 -9.25 -17.09 2.45
N GLY A 45 -10.45 -16.68 2.86
CA GLY A 45 -10.74 -16.33 4.25
C GLY A 45 -9.93 -15.13 4.75
N GLY A 46 -9.70 -14.15 3.88
CA GLY A 46 -8.94 -12.94 4.13
C GLY A 46 -9.75 -11.66 3.92
N GLU A 47 -9.06 -10.53 4.03
CA GLU A 47 -9.64 -9.18 3.96
C GLU A 47 -8.91 -8.34 2.92
N VAL A 48 -9.65 -7.44 2.27
CA VAL A 48 -9.10 -6.44 1.36
C VAL A 48 -9.44 -5.04 1.87
N TYR A 49 -8.45 -4.15 1.87
CA TYR A 49 -8.59 -2.77 2.32
C TYR A 49 -8.30 -1.80 1.19
N TYR A 50 -9.11 -0.74 1.15
CA TYR A 50 -8.98 0.36 0.20
C TYR A 50 -8.99 1.69 0.97
N PRO A 51 -8.14 2.65 0.61
CA PRO A 51 -8.29 4.01 1.10
C PRO A 51 -9.60 4.62 0.57
N ARG A 52 -10.10 5.65 1.26
CA ARG A 52 -11.18 6.50 0.71
C ARG A 52 -10.70 7.11 -0.60
N THR A 53 -11.63 7.34 -1.53
CA THR A 53 -11.29 7.82 -2.88
C THR A 53 -10.46 9.10 -2.87
N GLU A 54 -10.73 10.02 -1.93
CA GLU A 54 -9.97 11.26 -1.71
C GLU A 54 -8.49 11.04 -1.32
N PHE A 55 -8.15 9.85 -0.79
CA PHE A 55 -6.80 9.45 -0.42
C PHE A 55 -6.15 8.47 -1.40
N CYS A 56 -6.84 8.09 -2.48
CA CYS A 56 -6.29 7.17 -3.48
C CYS A 56 -5.24 7.84 -4.38
N THR A 57 -5.31 9.16 -4.56
CA THR A 57 -4.37 9.95 -5.36
C THR A 57 -3.34 10.64 -4.48
N ASP A 58 -2.23 11.10 -5.07
CA ASP A 58 -1.18 11.81 -4.35
C ASP A 58 -1.73 13.05 -3.65
N ASN A 59 -1.53 13.13 -2.33
CA ASN A 59 -2.06 14.21 -1.50
C ASN A 59 -1.12 14.54 -0.31
N GLY A 60 -1.32 15.69 0.32
CA GLY A 60 -0.51 16.09 1.48
C GLY A 60 -0.77 15.25 2.74
N ALA A 61 -1.97 14.68 2.89
CA ALA A 61 -2.35 13.92 4.07
C ALA A 61 -1.57 12.60 4.20
N MET A 62 -1.32 11.89 3.09
CA MET A 62 -0.50 10.67 3.10
C MET A 62 0.95 10.97 3.50
N ILE A 63 1.50 12.10 3.06
CA ILE A 63 2.86 12.53 3.40
C ILE A 63 2.95 12.92 4.87
N ALA A 64 1.99 13.69 5.37
CA ALA A 64 1.92 14.08 6.78
C ALA A 64 1.80 12.86 7.70
N TYR A 65 0.94 11.90 7.35
CA TYR A 65 0.76 10.67 8.12
C TYR A 65 2.03 9.81 8.11
N ALA A 66 2.63 9.58 6.94
CA ALA A 66 3.87 8.80 6.83
C ALA A 66 5.03 9.46 7.61
N GLY A 67 5.17 10.79 7.52
CA GLY A 67 6.16 11.57 8.27
C GLY A 67 5.96 11.48 9.78
N MET A 68 4.71 11.58 10.26
CA MET A 68 4.38 11.42 11.68
C MET A 68 4.68 10.01 12.19
N GLN A 69 4.36 8.97 11.43
CA GLN A 69 4.67 7.58 11.80
C GLN A 69 6.19 7.35 11.90
N ARG A 70 6.97 7.94 10.98
CA ARG A 70 8.44 7.90 11.00
C ARG A 70 9.02 8.67 12.19
N LEU A 71 8.54 9.88 12.44
CA LEU A 71 8.96 10.69 13.57
C LEU A 71 8.71 9.97 14.90
N LYS A 72 7.56 9.31 15.06
CA LYS A 72 7.26 8.48 16.24
C LYS A 72 8.21 7.30 16.41
N ASN A 73 8.78 6.79 15.31
CA ASN A 73 9.78 5.73 15.29
C ASN A 73 11.21 6.27 15.49
N GLY A 74 11.38 7.57 15.76
CA GLY A 74 12.68 8.21 15.96
C GLY A 74 13.40 8.60 14.66
N ASP A 75 12.79 8.41 13.49
CA ASP A 75 13.37 8.83 12.21
C ASP A 75 13.29 10.36 12.10
N VAL A 76 14.43 11.04 12.28
CA VAL A 76 14.59 12.47 12.04
C VAL A 76 15.61 12.71 10.94
N CYS A 77 15.41 13.76 10.15
CA CYS A 77 16.34 14.14 9.08
C CYS A 77 17.02 15.46 9.43
N GLU A 78 18.31 15.58 9.11
CA GLU A 78 19.02 16.85 9.19
C GLU A 78 18.49 17.84 8.14
N LEU A 79 18.75 19.13 8.35
CA LEU A 79 18.25 20.20 7.47
C LEU A 79 18.74 20.10 6.01
N GLY A 80 19.79 19.30 5.75
CA GLY A 80 20.35 19.05 4.41
C GLY A 80 19.60 17.97 3.60
N LEU A 81 18.27 18.05 3.51
CA LEU A 81 17.47 17.03 2.85
C LEU A 81 17.65 17.07 1.32
N GLN A 82 18.21 16.00 0.75
CA GLN A 82 18.35 15.86 -0.70
C GLN A 82 17.21 15.04 -1.29
N ALA A 83 16.54 15.60 -2.31
CA ALA A 83 15.54 14.87 -3.07
C ALA A 83 16.17 13.72 -3.85
N ARG A 84 15.57 12.53 -3.76
CA ARG A 84 15.99 11.33 -4.51
C ARG A 84 14.92 10.97 -5.55
N PRO A 85 15.12 11.31 -6.84
CA PRO A 85 14.10 11.06 -7.88
C PRO A 85 13.77 9.58 -8.09
N ARG A 86 14.75 8.69 -7.86
CA ARG A 86 14.58 7.24 -7.88
C ARG A 86 14.95 6.71 -6.50
N TRP A 87 13.93 6.48 -5.68
CA TRP A 87 14.12 5.99 -4.32
C TRP A 87 13.41 4.64 -4.16
N PRO A 88 14.16 3.52 -4.14
CA PRO A 88 13.59 2.20 -3.93
C PRO A 88 12.99 2.06 -2.52
N ILE A 89 11.80 1.48 -2.43
CA ILE A 89 11.05 1.36 -1.17
C ILE A 89 11.70 0.39 -0.18
N ASP A 90 12.46 -0.58 -0.68
CA ASP A 90 13.20 -1.58 0.08
C ASP A 90 14.44 -1.00 0.79
N GLN A 91 14.88 0.21 0.41
CA GLN A 91 15.96 0.93 1.11
C GLN A 91 15.45 1.70 2.34
N LEU A 92 14.14 1.69 2.59
CA LEU A 92 13.55 2.38 3.74
C LEU A 92 13.66 1.52 5.00
N THR A 93 14.08 2.13 6.10
CA THR A 93 14.01 1.50 7.43
C THR A 93 12.56 1.14 7.76
N SER A 94 12.36 -0.07 8.28
CA SER A 94 11.05 -0.54 8.72
C SER A 94 10.61 0.19 9.99
N ILE A 95 9.35 0.66 10.00
CA ILE A 95 8.72 1.26 11.17
C ILE A 95 8.22 0.12 12.05
N GLN A 96 8.66 0.05 13.31
CA GLN A 96 8.12 -0.91 14.27
C GLN A 96 6.79 -0.40 14.84
N LYS A 97 5.92 -1.34 15.18
CA LYS A 97 4.53 -1.07 15.57
C LYS A 97 4.39 -0.89 17.07
#